data_AF-A0A6G0JTH9-F1
#
_entry.id   AF-A0A6G0JTH9-F1
#
_cell.length_a   1.000
_cell.length_b   1.000
_cell.length_c   1.000
_cell.angle_alpha   90.00
_cell.angle_beta   90.00
_cell.angle_gamma   90.00
#
_symmetry.space_group_name_H-M   'P 1'
#
loop_
_entity.id
_entity.type
_entity.pdbx_description
1 polymer ?
#
loop_
_entity_poly.entity_id
_entity_poly.type
_entity_poly.pdbx_seq_one_letter_code
_entity_poly.pdbx_strand_id
1 'polypeptide(L)' 'MHREDFGTPRKHTDVLASPPIGTVRRQRRFVISFFVTIDYYDYGFYWYFYLDGRIELECKATGIVSTSR' A
#
# COMPACT_ATOMS: atom_id res chain seq x y z
N MET A 1 -8.03 10.41 3.31
CA MET A 1 -7.00 10.38 2.24
C MET A 1 -5.67 10.81 2.83
N HIS A 2 -4.59 10.08 2.56
CA HIS A 2 -3.25 10.43 3.06
C HIS A 2 -2.15 9.75 2.23
N ARG A 3 -0.88 10.02 2.57
CA ARG A 3 0.29 9.33 2.01
C ARG A 3 0.91 8.41 3.07
N GLU A 4 1.49 7.31 2.62
CA GLU A 4 2.26 6.38 3.45
C GLU A 4 3.62 6.10 2.79
N ASP A 5 4.67 5.91 3.58
CA ASP A 5 5.93 5.33 3.09
C ASP A 5 5.72 3.84 2.79
N PHE A 6 6.29 3.36 1.70
CA PHE A 6 6.14 1.97 1.26
C PHE A 6 7.48 1.34 0.87
N GLY A 7 8.48 1.49 1.74
CA GLY A 7 9.76 0.80 1.55
C GLY A 7 10.59 1.35 0.38
N THR A 8 11.33 0.45 -0.28
CA THR A 8 12.40 0.81 -1.24
C THR A 8 12.08 0.20 -2.61
N PRO A 9 11.57 0.98 -3.59
CA PRO A 9 11.17 0.51 -4.91
C PRO A 9 12.39 0.24 -5.78
N ARG A 10 13.48 0.98 -5.55
CA ARG A 10 14.72 0.88 -6.34
C ARG A 10 15.93 1.01 -5.43
N LYS A 11 16.82 0.03 -5.55
CA LYS A 11 18.17 0.05 -5.00
C LYS A 11 19.12 -0.56 -6.04
N HIS A 12 20.16 0.17 -6.42
CA HIS A 12 21.18 -0.30 -7.34
C HIS A 12 22.57 0.16 -6.87
N THR A 13 23.53 -0.76 -6.89
CA THR A 13 24.93 -0.50 -6.60
C THR A 13 25.74 -0.92 -7.82
N ASP A 14 26.44 0.04 -8.43
CA ASP A 14 27.36 -0.21 -9.53
C ASP A 14 28.78 -0.30 -8.97
N VAL A 15 29.31 -1.52 -8.96
CA VAL A 15 30.66 -1.83 -8.47
C VAL A 15 31.73 -1.67 -9.56
N LEU A 16 31.33 -1.52 -10.82
CA LEU A 16 32.24 -1.35 -11.96
C LEU A 16 32.51 0.13 -12.24
N ALA A 17 31.68 1.03 -11.72
CA ALA A 17 31.95 2.46 -11.73
C ALA A 17 33.23 2.82 -10.94
N SER A 18 33.97 3.84 -11.41
CA SER A 18 35.15 4.36 -10.73
C SER A 18 35.00 5.87 -10.49
N PRO A 19 34.70 6.31 -9.25
CA PRO A 19 34.52 5.51 -8.03
C PRO A 19 33.20 4.69 -8.04
N PRO A 20 33.06 3.64 -7.22
CA PRO A 20 31.80 2.89 -7.10
C PRO A 20 30.63 3.78 -6.68
N ILE A 21 29.44 3.57 -7.26
CA ILE A 21 28.26 4.42 -7.05
C ILE A 21 27.07 3.60 -6.55
N GLY A 22 26.35 4.12 -5.55
CA GLY A 22 25.09 3.55 -5.05
C GLY A 22 23.92 4.52 -5.20
N THR A 23 22.75 4.00 -5.60
CA THR A 23 21.49 4.77 -5.64
C THR A 23 20.37 4.03 -4.91
N VAL A 24 19.68 4.76 -4.04
CA VAL A 24 18.48 4.27 -3.34
C VAL A 24 17.38 5.32 -3.49
N ARG A 25 16.15 4.86 -3.68
CA ARG A 25 14.94 5.70 -3.65
C ARG A 25 13.95 5.11 -2.65
N ARG A 26 13.01 5.93 -2.14
CA ARG A 26 11.90 5.49 -1.27
C ARG A 26 10.59 5.54 -2.03
N GLN A 27 9.73 4.57 -1.79
CA GLN A 27 8.39 4.53 -2.35
C GLN A 27 7.46 5.17 -1.35
N ARG A 28 6.40 5.77 -1.89
CA ARG A 28 5.27 6.22 -1.11
C ARG A 28 4.02 5.83 -1.88
N ARG A 29 2.94 5.53 -1.17
CA ARG A 29 1.63 5.30 -1.78
C ARG A 29 0.66 6.36 -1.32
N PHE A 30 -0.19 6.82 -2.22
CA PHE A 30 -1.34 7.66 -1.88
C PHE A 30 -2.54 6.76 -1.62
N VAL A 31 -3.21 6.98 -0.50
CA VAL A 31 -4.29 6.15 0.02
C VAL A 31 -5.59 6.94 -0.01
N ILE A 32 -6.57 6.41 -0.73
CA ILE A 32 -7.97 6.81 -0.61
C ILE A 32 -8.72 5.65 0.05
N SER A 33 -9.34 5.90 1.20
CA SER A 33 -10.05 4.86 1.93
C SER A 33 -11.32 5.38 2.60
N PHE A 34 -12.24 4.46 2.81
CA PHE A 34 -13.48 4.65 3.56
C PHE A 34 -13.93 3.32 4.17
N PHE A 35 -14.80 3.41 5.17
CA PHE A 35 -15.44 2.27 5.82
C PHE A 35 -16.94 2.25 5.54
N VAL A 36 -17.50 1.06 5.37
CA VAL A 36 -18.94 0.82 5.29
C VAL A 36 -19.30 -0.31 6.23
N THR A 37 -20.32 -0.08 7.05
CA THR A 37 -20.90 -1.08 7.93
C THR A 37 -22.20 -1.58 7.32
N ILE A 38 -22.35 -2.90 7.20
CA ILE A 38 -23.57 -3.58 6.78
C ILE A 38 -23.89 -4.63 7.83
N ASP A 39 -24.89 -4.34 8.67
CA ASP A 39 -25.30 -5.20 9.78
C ASP A 39 -24.12 -5.51 10.72
N TYR A 40 -23.70 -6.77 10.83
CA TYR A 40 -22.58 -7.21 11.66
C TYR A 40 -21.20 -7.04 11.02
N TYR A 41 -21.14 -6.67 9.74
CA TYR A 41 -19.89 -6.65 8.97
C TYR A 41 -19.40 -5.23 8.72
N ASP A 42 -18.10 -5.04 8.93
CA ASP A 42 -17.40 -3.79 8.63
C ASP A 42 -16.40 -4.03 7.49
N TYR A 43 -16.46 -3.17 6.45
CA TYR A 43 -15.60 -3.25 5.28
C TYR A 43 -14.79 -1.97 5.13
N GLY A 44 -13.47 -2.08 5.18
CA GLY A 44 -12.55 -1.01 4.81
C GLY A 44 -12.08 -1.19 3.37
N PHE A 45 -12.41 -0.24 2.50
CA PHE A 45 -11.93 -0.21 1.12
C PHE A 45 -10.72 0.72 1.02
N TYR A 46 -9.61 0.22 0.49
CA TYR A 46 -8.37 0.97 0.33
C TYR A 46 -7.90 0.94 -1.12
N TRP A 47 -7.92 2.10 -1.76
CA TRP A 47 -7.28 2.31 -3.06
C TRP A 47 -5.87 2.85 -2.84
N TYR A 48 -4.88 2.13 -3.36
CA TYR A 48 -3.47 2.49 -3.32
C TYR A 48 -2.98 2.91 -4.70
N PHE A 49 -2.37 4.08 -4.76
CA PHE A 49 -1.69 4.60 -5.95
C PHE A 49 -0.19 4.68 -5.66
N TYR A 50 0.60 3.97 -6.45
CA TYR A 50 2.05 3.86 -6.28
C TYR A 50 2.80 4.75 -7.28
N LEU A 51 4.06 5.12 -6.94
CA LEU A 51 4.90 5.98 -7.79
C LEU A 51 5.32 5.33 -9.13
N ASP A 52 5.27 4.01 -9.21
CA ASP A 52 5.55 3.23 -10.42
C ASP A 52 4.31 3.08 -11.33
N GLY A 53 3.20 3.72 -10.97
CA GLY A 53 1.94 3.69 -11.72
C GLY A 53 1.03 2.52 -11.39
N ARG A 54 1.41 1.63 -10.46
CA ARG A 54 0.54 0.55 -10.01
C ARG A 54 -0.67 1.12 -9.28
N ILE A 55 -1.83 0.50 -9.51
CA ILE A 55 -3.07 0.75 -8.78
C ILE A 55 -3.49 -0.57 -8.13
N GLU A 56 -3.87 -0.52 -6.86
CA GLU A 56 -4.28 -1.69 -6.09
C GLU A 56 -5.53 -1.36 -5.28
N LEU A 57 -6.43 -2.34 -5.19
CA LEU A 57 -7.57 -2.32 -4.29
C LEU A 57 -7.36 -3.41 -3.24
N GLU A 58 -7.38 -3.02 -1.97
CA GLU A 58 -7.41 -3.92 -0.83
C GLU A 58 -8.72 -3.73 -0.06
N CYS A 59 -9.47 -4.81 0.12
CA CYS A 59 -10.67 -4.84 0.94
C CYS A 59 -10.36 -5.55 2.26
N LYS A 60 -10.47 -4.82 3.37
CA LYS A 60 -10.26 -5.35 4.72
C LYS A 60 -11.63 -5.62 5.35
N ALA A 61 -12.00 -6.89 5.44
CA ALA A 61 -13.23 -7.33 6.11
C ALA A 61 -12.96 -7.57 7.60
N THR A 62 -13.83 -7.03 8.44
CA THR A 62 -13.83 -7.23 9.89
C THR A 62 -15.28 -7.19 10.39
N GLY A 63 -15.49 -7.01 11.70
CA GLY A 63 -16.79 -7.09 12.36
C GLY A 63 -17.02 -8.46 12.99
N ILE A 64 -18.28 -8.85 13.09
CA ILE A 64 -18.71 -10.09 13.76
C ILE A 64 -19.31 -11.03 12.70
N VAL A 65 -18.78 -12.25 12.63
CA VAL A 65 -19.35 -13.27 11.75
C VAL A 65 -20.74 -13.64 12.26
N SER A 66 -21.75 -13.57 11.39
CA SER A 66 -23.09 -14.02 11.73
C SER A 66 -23.08 -15.51 12.07
N THR A 67 -23.21 -15.83 13.35
CA THR A 67 -23.49 -17.19 13.82
C THR A 67 -25.01 -17.38 13.76
N SER A 68 -25.49 -18.35 12.99
CA SER A 68 -26.91 -18.67 12.78
C SER A 68 -27.76 -18.62 14.06
N ARG A 69 -29.05 -18.32 13.90
CA ARG A 69 -30.10 -18.80 14.81
C ARG A 69 -30.60 -20.16 14.35
#